data_AF-A0A8B8CNT2-F1
#
_entry.id   AF-A0A8B8CNT2-F1
#
_cell.length_a   1.000
_cell.length_b   1.000
_cell.length_c   1.000
_cell.angle_alpha   90.00
_cell.angle_beta   90.00
_cell.angle_gamma   90.00
#
_symmetry.space_group_name_H-M   'P 1'
#
loop_
_entity.id
_entity.type
_entity.pdbx_description
1 polymer ?
#
loop_
_entity_poly.entity_id
_entity_poly.type
_entity_poly.pdbx_seq_one_letter_code
_entity_poly.pdbx_strand_id
1 'polypeptide(L)'
;MAWLLFTCVYLTYLGHTVTLEYKRVCYYTNWAQYRNGIAKFEPKNVDPFLCTHLVYAFGKLENSATTNFEWNDEQRYGEINDLKKINTNLKTLLALGGWTAGSKPYSDMAATFATRKYFINSTIEWLRKYDFDGLDMDWEYPANRGGRQEDFQNFPTLLRELLEAFEEEARQSHRNRLLLTAAVGVGRAVADTAYNVPEMSKYLDFISLMTYDLRGGWEKTTGFNAPLYKSSVDTVDEYNVAFAVEYWLKKGTPKEKLVLGLATYGRSFTLQDPTIRGVGAPASGPGSMGSYVHEAGFLPYFDICERQINKRGITYRDEMAKTPYLVDGSFWVGFDDRLSIYTKVTELVIKKQLGGAMLWALDFDDFRNICGYGAYPIGNLINATLAAAEMGVSVSPPPTKIPAATLPPVTGHYTPNPNPNPNTNPIGGGSEGDTFCSQHPDGMYQHSVDCSKYIRCVGEEMFEQDCPPSLVFDAVNSRCDWDYNVKCTILIQGTKSNVIYSTTDISSINNSTKSPMNTSYHIASCPSLFIIYCFIFSFFCL
;
A
#
# COMPACT_ATOMS: atom_id res chain seq x y z
N MET A 1 45.51 -16.09 28.73
CA MET A 1 44.55 -16.82 27.87
C MET A 1 43.08 -16.57 28.23
N ALA A 2 42.70 -16.32 29.49
CA ALA A 2 41.30 -16.03 29.86
C ALA A 2 40.73 -14.69 29.35
N TRP A 3 41.58 -13.66 29.15
CA TRP A 3 41.15 -12.34 28.68
C TRP A 3 40.79 -12.28 27.18
N LEU A 4 41.26 -13.23 26.36
CA LEU A 4 40.93 -13.31 24.93
C LEU A 4 39.62 -14.05 24.65
N LEU A 5 39.16 -14.88 25.58
CA LEU A 5 37.87 -15.58 25.47
C LEU A 5 36.70 -14.68 25.86
N PHE A 6 36.88 -13.77 26.82
CA PHE A 6 35.84 -12.81 27.21
C PHE A 6 35.54 -11.76 26.14
N THR A 7 36.53 -11.32 25.36
CA THR A 7 36.31 -10.39 24.25
C THR A 7 35.63 -11.05 23.05
N CYS A 8 35.93 -12.32 22.74
CA CYS A 8 35.19 -13.08 21.71
C CYS A 8 33.74 -13.36 22.11
N VAL A 9 33.45 -13.61 23.39
CA VAL A 9 32.07 -13.78 23.88
C VAL A 9 31.32 -12.44 23.92
N TYR A 10 31.98 -11.32 24.23
CA TYR A 10 31.34 -10.00 24.21
C TYR A 10 31.11 -9.46 22.78
N LEU A 11 32.00 -9.78 21.82
CA LEU A 11 31.82 -9.46 20.39
C LEU A 11 30.79 -10.35 19.69
N THR A 12 30.50 -11.55 20.24
CA THR A 12 29.36 -12.38 19.79
C THR A 12 28.05 -12.02 20.50
N TYR A 13 28.11 -11.28 21.61
CA TYR A 13 26.96 -10.71 22.33
C TYR A 13 26.59 -9.28 21.94
N LEU A 14 27.39 -8.61 21.09
CA LEU A 14 26.88 -7.56 20.21
C LEU A 14 26.04 -8.27 19.14
N GLY A 15 24.87 -8.71 19.61
CA GLY A 15 23.99 -9.58 18.87
C GLY A 15 23.74 -9.04 17.48
N HIS A 16 23.66 -9.95 16.54
CA HIS A 16 22.75 -9.78 15.42
C HIS A 16 21.38 -9.40 16.01
N THR A 17 21.13 -8.10 16.17
CA THR A 17 19.78 -7.60 16.04
C THR A 17 19.43 -7.93 14.61
N VAL A 18 18.81 -9.09 14.41
CA VAL A 18 18.05 -9.37 13.20
C VAL A 18 16.98 -8.28 13.20
N THR A 19 17.25 -7.19 12.52
CA THR A 19 16.26 -6.16 12.23
C THR A 19 15.20 -6.87 11.41
N LEU A 20 14.04 -7.10 12.03
CA LEU A 20 12.95 -7.82 11.41
C LEU A 20 12.39 -6.94 10.28
N GLU A 21 12.83 -7.18 9.05
CA GLU A 21 12.35 -6.43 7.88
C GLU A 21 10.99 -6.97 7.45
N TYR A 22 9.95 -6.15 7.60
CA TYR A 22 8.60 -6.54 7.26
C TYR A 22 8.38 -6.45 5.75
N LYS A 23 7.75 -7.49 5.20
CA LYS A 23 7.32 -7.48 3.80
C LYS A 23 6.14 -6.52 3.62
N ARG A 24 6.20 -5.71 2.56
CA ARG A 24 5.13 -4.83 2.09
C ARG A 24 4.78 -5.34 0.70
N VAL A 25 3.83 -6.26 0.62
CA VAL A 25 3.45 -6.96 -0.61
C VAL A 25 2.24 -6.27 -1.22
N CYS A 26 2.31 -5.83 -2.45
CA CYS A 26 1.25 -5.05 -3.07
C CYS A 26 0.81 -5.69 -4.38
N TYR A 27 -0.49 -5.93 -4.55
CA TYR A 27 -1.03 -6.44 -5.79
C TYR A 27 -1.35 -5.29 -6.76
N TYR A 28 -0.87 -5.45 -8.00
CA TYR A 28 -1.22 -4.65 -9.17
C TYR A 28 -2.19 -5.46 -10.04
N THR A 29 -3.36 -4.91 -10.36
CA THR A 29 -4.34 -5.62 -11.19
C THR A 29 -4.31 -5.14 -12.65
N ASN A 30 -4.09 -6.05 -13.59
CA ASN A 30 -3.93 -5.70 -15.00
C ASN A 30 -5.22 -5.21 -15.66
N TRP A 31 -6.40 -5.56 -15.14
CA TRP A 31 -7.68 -5.06 -15.62
C TRP A 31 -7.99 -3.62 -15.17
N ALA A 32 -7.26 -3.06 -14.20
CA ALA A 32 -7.46 -1.67 -13.78
C ALA A 32 -7.14 -0.64 -14.87
N GLN A 33 -6.41 -1.06 -15.91
CA GLN A 33 -6.11 -0.24 -17.10
C GLN A 33 -7.37 0.14 -17.90
N TYR A 34 -8.46 -0.62 -17.75
CA TYR A 34 -9.72 -0.42 -18.46
C TYR A 34 -10.71 0.48 -17.71
N ARG A 35 -10.39 0.89 -16.48
CA ARG A 35 -11.24 1.82 -15.73
C ARG A 35 -11.21 3.20 -16.38
N ASN A 36 -12.29 3.94 -16.22
CA ASN A 36 -12.45 5.26 -16.83
C ASN A 36 -12.00 6.38 -15.88
N GLY A 37 -11.59 7.50 -16.48
CA GLY A 37 -11.29 8.75 -15.77
C GLY A 37 -10.27 8.58 -14.66
N ILE A 38 -10.60 9.08 -13.46
CA ILE A 38 -9.69 9.10 -12.31
C ILE A 38 -9.36 7.70 -11.79
N ALA A 39 -10.18 6.69 -12.09
CA ALA A 39 -9.96 5.31 -11.64
C ALA A 39 -9.06 4.50 -12.57
N LYS A 40 -8.67 5.05 -13.73
CA LYS A 40 -7.71 4.39 -14.63
C LYS A 40 -6.35 4.28 -13.94
N PHE A 41 -5.87 3.04 -13.84
CA PHE A 41 -4.60 2.69 -13.20
C PHE A 41 -3.70 1.91 -14.16
N GLU A 42 -2.48 2.37 -14.35
CA GLU A 42 -1.46 1.79 -15.23
C GLU A 42 -0.13 1.68 -14.48
N PRO A 43 0.87 0.94 -15.00
CA PRO A 43 2.15 0.76 -14.30
C PRO A 43 2.83 2.07 -13.88
N LYS A 44 2.72 3.14 -14.68
CA LYS A 44 3.23 4.49 -14.35
C LYS A 44 2.64 5.12 -13.08
N ASN A 45 1.50 4.60 -12.60
CA ASN A 45 0.89 5.08 -11.36
C ASN A 45 1.53 4.47 -10.13
N VAL A 46 2.21 3.33 -10.26
CA VAL A 46 2.85 2.63 -9.14
C VAL A 46 4.04 3.43 -8.61
N ASP A 47 4.04 3.69 -7.30
CA ASP A 47 5.20 4.22 -6.61
C ASP A 47 6.19 3.07 -6.31
N PRO A 48 7.41 3.08 -6.87
CA PRO A 48 8.38 2.00 -6.72
C PRO A 48 8.94 1.86 -5.29
N PHE A 49 8.71 2.82 -4.39
CA PHE A 49 9.19 2.79 -3.00
C PHE A 49 8.10 2.45 -1.98
N LEU A 50 6.84 2.33 -2.42
CA LEU A 50 5.71 2.04 -1.54
C LEU A 50 5.77 0.63 -0.94
N CYS A 51 6.26 -0.33 -1.72
CA CYS A 51 6.19 -1.76 -1.44
C CYS A 51 7.57 -2.42 -1.61
N THR A 52 7.84 -3.49 -0.89
CA THR A 52 9.05 -4.31 -1.11
C THR A 52 8.84 -5.36 -2.19
N HIS A 53 7.60 -5.84 -2.32
CA HIS A 53 7.21 -6.82 -3.32
C HIS A 53 5.98 -6.31 -4.08
N LEU A 54 6.05 -6.33 -5.40
CA LEU A 54 4.95 -5.98 -6.29
C LEU A 54 4.50 -7.24 -7.03
N VAL A 55 3.24 -7.63 -6.84
CA VAL A 55 2.67 -8.83 -7.44
C VAL A 55 1.77 -8.43 -8.61
N TYR A 56 2.08 -8.89 -9.80
CA TYR A 56 1.30 -8.67 -11.00
C TYR A 56 0.16 -9.69 -11.07
N ALA A 57 -1.08 -9.23 -10.85
CA ALA A 57 -2.30 -10.02 -10.98
C ALA A 57 -2.97 -9.71 -12.34
N PHE A 58 -3.07 -10.66 -13.27
CA PHE A 58 -2.55 -12.03 -13.22
C PHE A 58 -1.95 -12.40 -14.58
N GLY A 59 -1.05 -13.38 -14.58
CA GLY A 59 -0.83 -14.22 -15.75
C GLY A 59 -1.93 -15.29 -15.85
N LYS A 60 -1.83 -16.19 -16.84
CA LYS A 60 -2.83 -17.24 -17.07
C LYS A 60 -2.19 -18.62 -17.15
N LEU A 61 -2.92 -19.63 -16.65
CA LEU A 61 -2.65 -21.04 -16.92
C LEU A 61 -3.47 -21.50 -18.12
N GLU A 62 -2.82 -21.99 -19.17
CA GLU A 62 -3.47 -22.55 -20.35
C GLU A 62 -2.72 -23.80 -20.81
N ASN A 63 -3.43 -24.91 -20.97
CA ASN A 63 -2.84 -26.21 -21.34
C ASN A 63 -1.65 -26.61 -20.45
N SER A 64 -1.77 -26.37 -19.14
CA SER A 64 -0.71 -26.59 -18.14
C SER A 64 0.57 -25.76 -18.37
N ALA A 65 0.52 -24.68 -19.14
CA ALA A 65 1.63 -23.74 -19.32
C ALA A 65 1.24 -22.32 -18.88
N THR A 66 2.25 -21.55 -18.47
CA THR A 66 2.11 -20.13 -18.17
C THR A 66 2.03 -19.30 -19.45
N THR A 67 1.07 -18.37 -19.51
CA THR A 67 0.86 -17.47 -20.65
C THR A 67 0.25 -16.12 -20.20
N ASN A 68 0.05 -15.20 -21.14
CA ASN A 68 -0.61 -13.92 -20.89
C ASN A 68 -2.10 -14.09 -20.57
N PHE A 69 -2.63 -13.23 -19.71
CA PHE A 69 -4.06 -13.08 -19.47
C PHE A 69 -4.67 -12.03 -20.42
N GLU A 70 -4.05 -10.86 -20.52
CA GLU A 70 -4.42 -9.76 -21.41
C GLU A 70 -3.55 -9.71 -22.67
N TRP A 71 -4.11 -9.13 -23.74
CA TRP A 71 -3.44 -8.95 -25.03
C TRP A 71 -2.17 -8.11 -24.97
N ASN A 72 -2.03 -7.24 -23.96
CA ASN A 72 -0.89 -6.32 -23.79
C ASN A 72 -0.04 -6.61 -22.55
N ASP A 73 -0.23 -7.76 -21.90
CA ASP A 73 0.49 -8.11 -20.67
C ASP A 73 2.01 -8.04 -20.85
N GLU A 74 2.56 -8.49 -21.98
CA GLU A 74 4.01 -8.46 -22.23
C GLU A 74 4.60 -7.05 -22.14
N GLN A 75 3.89 -6.05 -22.64
CA GLN A 75 4.27 -4.64 -22.49
C GLN A 75 4.18 -4.22 -21.02
N ARG A 76 3.09 -4.58 -20.35
CA ARG A 76 2.86 -4.21 -18.94
C ARG A 76 3.84 -4.87 -17.99
N TYR A 77 4.27 -6.11 -18.26
CA TYR A 77 5.33 -6.78 -17.53
C TYR A 77 6.63 -5.99 -17.60
N GLY A 78 7.01 -5.54 -18.80
CA GLY A 78 8.18 -4.68 -19.00
C GLY A 78 8.09 -3.39 -18.18
N GLU A 79 6.95 -2.68 -18.25
CA GLU A 79 6.73 -1.44 -17.50
C GLU A 79 6.78 -1.64 -15.98
N ILE A 80 6.23 -2.75 -15.47
CA ILE A 80 6.24 -3.10 -14.04
C ILE A 80 7.63 -3.50 -13.57
N ASN A 81 8.36 -4.32 -14.34
CA ASN A 81 9.69 -4.78 -13.96
C ASN A 81 10.75 -3.67 -14.12
N ASP A 82 10.51 -2.69 -14.99
CA ASP A 82 11.34 -1.48 -15.12
C ASP A 82 11.32 -0.59 -13.88
N LEU A 83 10.33 -0.72 -12.99
CA LEU A 83 10.33 -0.04 -11.69
C LEU A 83 11.54 -0.44 -10.83
N LYS A 84 12.11 -1.63 -11.06
CA LYS A 84 13.34 -2.08 -10.39
C LYS A 84 14.59 -1.28 -10.81
N LYS A 85 14.54 -0.57 -11.94
CA LYS A 85 15.60 0.37 -12.35
C LYS A 85 15.61 1.63 -11.48
N ILE A 86 14.47 1.97 -10.87
CA ILE A 86 14.31 3.11 -9.95
C ILE A 86 14.58 2.66 -8.51
N ASN A 87 14.01 1.54 -8.10
CA ASN A 87 14.26 0.92 -6.80
C ASN A 87 14.82 -0.50 -6.97
N THR A 88 16.13 -0.65 -6.89
CA THR A 88 16.82 -1.94 -7.11
C THR A 88 16.54 -2.99 -6.02
N ASN A 89 15.95 -2.59 -4.90
CA ASN A 89 15.53 -3.51 -3.84
C ASN A 89 14.13 -4.10 -4.08
N LEU A 90 13.32 -3.49 -4.96
CA LEU A 90 11.98 -3.97 -5.29
C LEU A 90 12.06 -5.37 -5.92
N LYS A 91 11.16 -6.26 -5.48
CA LYS A 91 10.94 -7.57 -6.10
C LYS A 91 9.61 -7.60 -6.81
N THR A 92 9.58 -8.18 -8.00
CA THR A 92 8.35 -8.35 -8.77
C THR A 92 7.99 -9.81 -8.91
N LEU A 93 6.73 -10.18 -8.68
CA LEU A 93 6.24 -11.55 -8.85
C LEU A 93 5.08 -11.55 -9.85
N LEU A 94 4.96 -12.64 -10.61
CA LEU A 94 3.76 -12.89 -11.42
C LEU A 94 2.83 -13.80 -10.63
N ALA A 95 1.59 -13.35 -10.40
CA ALA A 95 0.57 -14.21 -9.82
C ALA A 95 -0.15 -15.02 -10.90
N LEU A 96 -0.38 -16.30 -10.65
CA LEU A 96 -1.20 -17.18 -11.48
C LEU A 96 -2.38 -17.72 -10.68
N GLY A 97 -3.59 -17.41 -11.13
CA GLY A 97 -4.82 -17.92 -10.54
C GLY A 97 -5.88 -16.84 -10.44
N GLY A 98 -6.33 -16.59 -9.21
CA GLY A 98 -7.42 -15.68 -8.92
C GLY A 98 -8.80 -16.31 -9.14
N TRP A 99 -9.82 -15.63 -8.61
CA TRP A 99 -11.20 -16.09 -8.63
C TRP A 99 -11.71 -16.54 -10.01
N THR A 100 -11.42 -15.77 -11.07
CA THR A 100 -11.95 -15.98 -12.43
C THR A 100 -11.32 -17.17 -13.15
N ALA A 101 -10.12 -17.60 -12.77
CA ALA A 101 -9.45 -18.74 -13.40
C ALA A 101 -10.09 -20.09 -13.03
N GLY A 102 -10.83 -20.13 -11.91
CA GLY A 102 -11.44 -21.35 -11.38
C GLY A 102 -10.40 -22.34 -10.85
N SER A 103 -10.87 -23.46 -10.27
CA SER A 103 -9.99 -24.45 -9.64
C SER A 103 -9.65 -25.64 -10.55
N LYS A 104 -10.56 -26.02 -11.44
CA LYS A 104 -10.41 -27.19 -12.33
C LYS A 104 -9.11 -27.18 -13.14
N PRO A 105 -8.70 -26.09 -13.84
CA PRO A 105 -7.46 -26.09 -14.63
C PRO A 105 -6.20 -26.32 -13.77
N TYR A 106 -6.17 -25.73 -12.57
CA TYR A 106 -5.06 -25.89 -11.62
C TYR A 106 -5.02 -27.28 -11.04
N SER A 107 -6.19 -27.86 -10.70
CA SER A 107 -6.29 -29.26 -10.29
C SER A 107 -5.71 -30.19 -11.35
N ASP A 108 -6.10 -30.01 -12.62
CA ASP A 108 -5.63 -30.81 -13.76
C ASP A 108 -4.12 -30.69 -13.97
N MET A 109 -3.56 -29.48 -13.86
CA MET A 109 -2.12 -29.27 -13.92
C MET A 109 -1.39 -29.95 -12.74
N ALA A 110 -1.92 -29.85 -11.52
CA ALA A 110 -1.27 -30.38 -10.32
C ALA A 110 -1.31 -31.92 -10.21
N ALA A 111 -2.22 -32.59 -10.92
CA ALA A 111 -2.55 -34.00 -10.71
C ALA A 111 -1.42 -35.00 -11.03
N THR A 112 -0.57 -34.72 -12.01
CA THR A 112 0.48 -35.66 -12.44
C THR A 112 1.85 -35.01 -12.46
N PHE A 113 2.89 -35.81 -12.26
CA PHE A 113 4.27 -35.33 -12.38
C PHE A 113 4.55 -34.71 -13.76
N ALA A 114 4.00 -35.28 -14.83
CA ALA A 114 4.22 -34.79 -16.20
C ALA A 114 3.65 -33.38 -16.41
N THR A 115 2.41 -33.15 -15.97
CA THR A 115 1.73 -31.84 -16.10
C THR A 115 2.37 -30.80 -15.18
N ARG A 116 2.75 -31.18 -13.94
CA ARG A 116 3.49 -30.29 -13.03
C ARG A 116 4.85 -29.90 -13.61
N LYS A 117 5.63 -30.87 -14.10
CA LYS A 117 6.94 -30.60 -14.71
C LYS A 117 6.83 -29.69 -15.93
N TYR A 118 5.81 -29.88 -16.77
CA TYR A 118 5.59 -29.01 -17.92
C TYR A 118 5.26 -27.58 -17.49
N PHE A 119 4.35 -27.43 -16.52
CA PHE A 119 4.04 -26.14 -15.92
C PHE A 119 5.28 -25.46 -15.33
N ILE A 120 6.02 -26.15 -14.46
CA ILE A 120 7.23 -25.64 -13.80
C ILE A 120 8.23 -25.10 -14.83
N ASN A 121 8.53 -25.88 -15.87
CA ASN A 121 9.45 -25.46 -16.93
C ASN A 121 8.95 -24.22 -17.67
N SER A 122 7.67 -24.20 -18.05
CA SER A 122 7.08 -23.06 -18.76
C SER A 122 7.11 -21.79 -17.89
N THR A 123 6.89 -21.94 -16.58
CA THR A 123 6.88 -20.83 -15.63
C THR A 123 8.27 -20.26 -15.44
N ILE A 124 9.31 -21.09 -15.30
CA ILE A 124 10.69 -20.63 -15.22
C ILE A 124 11.05 -19.82 -16.48
N GLU A 125 10.76 -20.37 -17.66
CA GLU A 125 11.03 -19.69 -18.94
C GLU A 125 10.31 -18.33 -18.99
N TRP A 126 9.02 -18.29 -18.63
CA TRP A 126 8.21 -17.09 -18.66
C TRP A 126 8.73 -16.01 -17.70
N LEU A 127 8.99 -16.37 -16.45
CA LEU A 127 9.45 -15.44 -15.42
C LEU A 127 10.81 -14.85 -15.79
N ARG A 128 11.74 -15.67 -16.29
CA ARG A 128 13.06 -15.20 -16.71
C ARG A 128 13.00 -14.35 -17.97
N LYS A 129 12.12 -14.68 -18.93
CA LYS A 129 11.91 -13.91 -20.17
C LYS A 129 11.46 -12.48 -19.89
N TYR A 130 10.54 -12.32 -18.94
CA TYR A 130 9.97 -11.00 -18.61
C TYR A 130 10.62 -10.33 -17.39
N ASP A 131 11.69 -10.91 -16.83
CA ASP A 131 12.44 -10.38 -15.68
C ASP A 131 11.63 -10.26 -14.37
N PHE A 132 10.79 -11.24 -14.08
CA PHE A 132 10.18 -11.40 -12.76
C PHE A 132 11.16 -12.06 -11.77
N ASP A 133 11.04 -11.67 -10.50
CA ASP A 133 11.80 -12.23 -9.38
C ASP A 133 11.12 -13.44 -8.74
N GLY A 134 9.89 -13.78 -9.10
CA GLY A 134 9.20 -14.94 -8.53
C GLY A 134 7.80 -15.21 -9.06
N LEU A 135 7.21 -16.28 -8.53
CA LEU A 135 5.86 -16.76 -8.79
C LEU A 135 5.00 -16.63 -7.53
N ASP A 136 3.77 -16.16 -7.69
CA ASP A 136 2.74 -16.20 -6.66
C ASP A 136 1.60 -17.13 -7.09
N MET A 137 1.32 -18.15 -6.28
CA MET A 137 0.32 -19.18 -6.58
C MET A 137 -1.02 -18.85 -5.94
N ASP A 138 -1.96 -18.37 -6.75
CA ASP A 138 -3.28 -17.90 -6.30
C ASP A 138 -4.38 -18.88 -6.72
N TRP A 139 -4.17 -20.16 -6.42
CA TRP A 139 -5.15 -21.20 -6.71
C TRP A 139 -6.35 -21.09 -5.75
N GLU A 140 -7.51 -20.71 -6.29
CA GLU A 140 -8.76 -20.53 -5.53
C GLU A 140 -9.83 -21.60 -5.81
N TYR A 141 -9.98 -22.66 -5.01
CA TYR A 141 -9.02 -23.16 -4.03
C TYR A 141 -8.76 -24.66 -4.31
N PRO A 142 -7.59 -25.21 -3.97
CA PRO A 142 -7.37 -26.66 -4.02
C PRO A 142 -8.55 -27.43 -3.40
N ALA A 143 -8.98 -28.52 -4.03
CA ALA A 143 -10.10 -29.37 -3.61
C ALA A 143 -11.50 -28.71 -3.59
N ASN A 144 -11.60 -27.42 -3.92
CA ASN A 144 -12.84 -26.65 -3.93
C ASN A 144 -13.13 -26.15 -5.35
N ARG A 145 -14.33 -25.61 -5.60
CA ARG A 145 -14.71 -24.94 -6.88
C ARG A 145 -14.40 -25.76 -8.15
N GLY A 146 -14.61 -27.08 -8.09
CA GLY A 146 -14.34 -28.01 -9.19
C GLY A 146 -12.96 -28.69 -9.17
N GLY A 147 -12.16 -28.45 -8.12
CA GLY A 147 -10.96 -29.22 -7.79
C GLY A 147 -11.26 -30.60 -7.21
N ARG A 148 -10.22 -31.42 -7.07
CA ARG A 148 -10.24 -32.79 -6.56
C ARG A 148 -9.76 -32.86 -5.12
N GLN A 149 -10.23 -33.83 -4.33
CA GLN A 149 -9.80 -33.99 -2.94
C GLN A 149 -8.28 -34.23 -2.83
N GLU A 150 -7.69 -34.88 -3.82
CA GLU A 150 -6.25 -35.12 -3.95
C GLU A 150 -5.44 -33.81 -4.01
N ASP A 151 -6.06 -32.69 -4.38
CA ASP A 151 -5.40 -31.39 -4.46
C ASP A 151 -4.82 -30.95 -3.11
N PHE A 152 -5.39 -31.42 -1.99
CA PHE A 152 -4.83 -31.21 -0.64
C PHE A 152 -3.37 -31.70 -0.54
N GLN A 153 -3.00 -32.76 -1.26
CA GLN A 153 -1.63 -33.27 -1.35
C GLN A 153 -0.91 -32.85 -2.64
N ASN A 154 -1.63 -32.66 -3.75
CA ASN A 154 -1.00 -32.23 -4.99
C ASN A 154 -0.46 -30.81 -4.90
N PHE A 155 -1.12 -29.92 -4.15
CA PHE A 155 -0.64 -28.54 -4.01
C PHE A 155 0.72 -28.44 -3.30
N PRO A 156 0.95 -29.00 -2.09
CA PRO A 156 2.28 -29.01 -1.49
C PRO A 156 3.30 -29.79 -2.34
N THR A 157 2.88 -30.84 -3.06
CA THR A 157 3.77 -31.56 -4.00
C THR A 157 4.24 -30.65 -5.14
N LEU A 158 3.34 -29.86 -5.73
CA LEU A 158 3.66 -28.87 -6.74
C LEU A 158 4.62 -27.80 -6.18
N LEU A 159 4.35 -27.28 -4.98
CA LEU A 159 5.20 -26.26 -4.36
C LEU A 159 6.62 -26.77 -4.09
N ARG A 160 6.76 -28.02 -3.64
CA ARG A 160 8.06 -28.68 -3.49
C ARG A 160 8.82 -28.74 -4.82
N GLU A 161 8.16 -29.25 -5.87
CA GLU A 161 8.78 -29.41 -7.19
C GLU A 161 9.12 -28.06 -7.84
N LEU A 162 8.31 -27.01 -7.63
CA LEU A 162 8.61 -25.63 -8.03
C LEU A 162 9.87 -25.11 -7.33
N LEU A 163 9.95 -25.23 -6.00
CA LEU A 163 11.11 -24.75 -5.25
C LEU A 163 12.40 -25.48 -5.67
N GLU A 164 12.36 -26.81 -5.77
CA GLU A 164 13.49 -27.63 -6.23
C GLU A 164 13.98 -27.19 -7.61
N ALA A 165 13.05 -26.91 -8.55
CA ALA A 165 13.39 -26.46 -9.89
C ALA A 165 13.92 -25.02 -9.90
N PHE A 166 13.40 -24.13 -9.05
CA PHE A 166 13.91 -22.75 -8.91
C PHE A 166 15.31 -22.72 -8.32
N GLU A 167 15.61 -23.57 -7.34
CA GLU A 167 16.96 -23.73 -6.77
C GLU A 167 17.95 -24.24 -7.82
N GLU A 168 17.56 -25.25 -8.60
CA GLU A 168 18.40 -25.81 -9.64
C GLU A 168 18.64 -24.80 -10.79
N GLU A 169 17.62 -24.07 -11.22
CA GLU A 169 17.78 -23.04 -12.25
C GLU A 169 18.68 -21.89 -11.78
N ALA A 170 18.58 -21.49 -10.51
CA ALA A 170 19.45 -20.46 -9.92
C ALA A 170 20.92 -20.92 -9.93
N ARG A 171 21.16 -22.18 -9.57
CA ARG A 171 22.49 -22.79 -9.58
C ARG A 171 23.08 -22.86 -11.00
N GLN A 172 22.27 -23.18 -12.00
CA GLN A 172 22.71 -23.28 -13.40
C GLN A 172 22.93 -21.91 -14.07
N SER A 173 22.03 -20.95 -13.82
CA SER A 173 22.05 -19.63 -14.44
C SER A 173 22.95 -18.62 -13.73
N HIS A 174 23.36 -18.93 -12.49
CA HIS A 174 24.03 -18.01 -11.57
C HIS A 174 23.22 -16.73 -11.27
N ARG A 175 21.89 -16.78 -11.43
CA ARG A 175 20.96 -15.72 -11.03
C ARG A 175 20.41 -16.02 -9.62
N ASN A 176 19.85 -15.00 -8.97
CA ASN A 176 19.10 -15.20 -7.74
C ASN A 176 17.93 -16.16 -7.96
N ARG A 177 17.69 -17.05 -7.00
CA ARG A 177 16.54 -17.97 -7.00
C ARG A 177 15.23 -17.18 -7.12
N LEU A 178 14.34 -17.67 -7.98
CA LEU A 178 12.97 -17.16 -8.07
C LEU A 178 12.24 -17.38 -6.73
N LEU A 179 11.55 -16.34 -6.25
CA LEU A 179 10.68 -16.43 -5.09
C LEU A 179 9.45 -17.30 -5.41
N LEU A 180 8.96 -18.02 -4.41
CA LEU A 180 7.74 -18.81 -4.51
C LEU A 180 6.79 -18.47 -3.35
N THR A 181 5.64 -17.91 -3.68
CA THR A 181 4.65 -17.42 -2.71
C THR A 181 3.26 -17.95 -3.06
N ALA A 182 2.29 -17.73 -2.18
CA ALA A 182 0.90 -18.05 -2.46
C ALA A 182 -0.06 -17.12 -1.70
N ALA A 183 -1.13 -16.66 -2.36
CA ALA A 183 -2.32 -16.17 -1.68
C ALA A 183 -3.23 -17.33 -1.25
N VAL A 184 -3.70 -17.30 -0.01
CA VAL A 184 -4.47 -18.41 0.58
C VAL A 184 -5.79 -17.95 1.21
N GLY A 185 -6.83 -18.76 1.03
CA GLY A 185 -8.15 -18.53 1.62
C GLY A 185 -8.17 -18.74 3.14
N VAL A 186 -8.89 -17.89 3.85
CA VAL A 186 -8.83 -17.84 5.33
C VAL A 186 -10.03 -18.47 6.04
N GLY A 187 -11.15 -18.67 5.34
CA GLY A 187 -12.32 -19.32 5.92
C GLY A 187 -11.96 -20.75 6.35
N ARG A 188 -12.28 -21.12 7.59
CA ARG A 188 -11.90 -22.41 8.18
C ARG A 188 -12.23 -23.61 7.29
N ALA A 189 -13.44 -23.63 6.73
CA ALA A 189 -13.90 -24.71 5.84
C ALA A 189 -13.02 -24.86 4.57
N VAL A 190 -12.55 -23.75 4.01
CA VAL A 190 -11.61 -23.76 2.88
C VAL A 190 -10.22 -24.19 3.37
N ALA A 191 -9.74 -23.59 4.47
CA ALA A 191 -8.40 -23.88 4.97
C ALA A 191 -8.20 -25.35 5.38
N ASP A 192 -9.23 -25.97 5.97
CA ASP A 192 -9.23 -27.38 6.37
C ASP A 192 -9.18 -28.35 5.17
N THR A 193 -9.76 -27.96 4.03
CA THR A 193 -9.91 -28.84 2.86
C THR A 193 -8.87 -28.60 1.76
N ALA A 194 -8.38 -27.37 1.64
CA ALA A 194 -7.49 -26.95 0.56
C ALA A 194 -5.99 -27.04 0.91
N TYR A 195 -5.62 -26.86 2.19
CA TYR A 195 -4.23 -26.57 2.54
C TYR A 195 -3.66 -27.52 3.59
N ASN A 196 -2.66 -28.31 3.19
CA ASN A 196 -1.75 -28.96 4.11
C ASN A 196 -0.72 -27.95 4.64
N VAL A 197 -1.16 -27.10 5.59
CA VAL A 197 -0.41 -25.93 6.07
C VAL A 197 1.02 -26.24 6.54
N PRO A 198 1.28 -27.27 7.37
CA PRO A 198 2.66 -27.60 7.76
C PRO A 198 3.55 -27.97 6.57
N GLU A 199 2.99 -28.66 5.58
CA GLU A 199 3.78 -29.15 4.44
C GLU A 199 4.07 -28.01 3.46
N MET A 200 3.06 -27.24 3.06
CA MET A 200 3.27 -26.13 2.11
C MET A 200 4.18 -25.03 2.67
N SER A 201 4.15 -24.78 3.98
CA SER A 201 4.95 -23.73 4.64
C SER A 201 6.46 -23.98 4.54
N LYS A 202 6.89 -25.22 4.28
CA LYS A 202 8.30 -25.56 4.06
C LYS A 202 8.83 -24.95 2.76
N TYR A 203 7.98 -24.87 1.73
CA TYR A 203 8.40 -24.56 0.36
C TYR A 203 8.17 -23.10 -0.03
N LEU A 204 7.22 -22.42 0.61
CA LEU A 204 6.90 -21.03 0.30
C LEU A 204 7.87 -20.07 0.99
N ASP A 205 8.31 -19.03 0.29
CA ASP A 205 9.10 -17.93 0.86
C ASP A 205 8.25 -17.10 1.82
N PHE A 206 6.99 -16.85 1.47
CA PHE A 206 5.96 -16.31 2.36
C PHE A 206 4.55 -16.67 1.87
N ILE A 207 3.56 -16.49 2.75
CA ILE A 207 2.16 -16.84 2.57
C ILE A 207 1.31 -15.59 2.80
N SER A 208 0.63 -15.13 1.76
CA SER A 208 -0.29 -13.99 1.81
C SER A 208 -1.68 -14.46 2.22
N LEU A 209 -2.12 -14.13 3.45
CA LEU A 209 -3.48 -14.46 3.88
C LEU A 209 -4.49 -13.50 3.25
N MET A 210 -5.49 -14.01 2.53
CA MET A 210 -6.59 -13.20 2.02
C MET A 210 -7.62 -12.93 3.13
N THR A 211 -7.23 -12.13 4.14
CA THR A 211 -8.04 -11.79 5.33
C THR A 211 -9.12 -10.73 5.07
N TYR A 212 -9.81 -10.87 3.93
CA TYR A 212 -10.92 -10.04 3.47
C TYR A 212 -11.95 -10.94 2.78
N ASP A 213 -13.03 -10.36 2.26
CA ASP A 213 -14.20 -11.11 1.74
C ASP A 213 -14.82 -12.04 2.80
N LEU A 214 -14.71 -11.66 4.07
CA LEU A 214 -15.25 -12.46 5.18
C LEU A 214 -16.78 -12.41 5.20
N ARG A 215 -17.36 -11.28 4.76
CA ARG A 215 -18.81 -11.07 4.58
C ARG A 215 -19.05 -10.20 3.34
N GLY A 216 -20.19 -10.37 2.69
CA GLY A 216 -20.54 -9.60 1.50
C GLY A 216 -21.95 -9.85 1.00
N GLY A 217 -22.33 -9.18 -0.10
CA GLY A 217 -23.71 -9.15 -0.63
C GLY A 217 -24.33 -10.49 -1.03
N TRP A 218 -23.56 -11.58 -0.96
CA TRP A 218 -24.06 -12.96 -1.08
C TRP A 218 -24.82 -13.44 0.18
N GLU A 219 -24.67 -12.75 1.31
CA GLU A 219 -25.39 -13.02 2.55
C GLU A 219 -26.72 -12.26 2.65
N LYS A 220 -27.55 -12.62 3.64
CA LYS A 220 -28.87 -12.00 3.89
C LYS A 220 -28.85 -10.90 4.96
N THR A 221 -27.70 -10.64 5.55
CA THR A 221 -27.49 -9.62 6.59
C THR A 221 -26.22 -8.86 6.32
N THR A 222 -26.16 -7.58 6.69
CA THR A 222 -24.94 -6.77 6.58
C THR A 222 -23.81 -7.33 7.45
N GLY A 223 -22.59 -7.25 6.95
CA GLY A 223 -21.39 -7.71 7.63
C GLY A 223 -20.15 -7.03 7.07
N PHE A 224 -19.09 -6.96 7.88
CA PHE A 224 -17.85 -6.30 7.48
C PHE A 224 -17.05 -7.14 6.48
N ASN A 225 -16.42 -6.48 5.51
CA ASN A 225 -15.48 -7.11 4.57
C ASN A 225 -14.32 -7.80 5.32
N ALA A 226 -13.71 -7.09 6.27
CA ALA A 226 -12.53 -7.54 6.99
C ALA A 226 -12.54 -7.03 8.45
N PRO A 227 -13.44 -7.50 9.33
CA PRO A 227 -13.44 -7.04 10.72
C PRO A 227 -12.21 -7.57 11.46
N LEU A 228 -11.50 -6.73 12.25
CA LEU A 228 -10.31 -7.20 12.99
C LEU A 228 -10.70 -8.28 14.00
N TYR A 229 -11.74 -7.98 14.78
CA TYR A 229 -12.35 -8.93 15.72
C TYR A 229 -13.82 -9.15 15.36
N LYS A 230 -14.41 -10.18 15.95
CA LYS A 230 -15.84 -10.45 15.89
C LYS A 230 -16.67 -9.25 16.38
N SER A 231 -17.79 -8.93 15.71
CA SER A 231 -18.76 -7.96 16.23
C SER A 231 -19.66 -8.60 17.29
N SER A 232 -20.24 -7.78 18.18
CA SER A 232 -21.18 -8.23 19.20
C SER A 232 -22.43 -8.96 18.66
N VAL A 233 -22.76 -8.73 17.39
CA VAL A 233 -23.94 -9.35 16.72
C VAL A 233 -23.62 -10.65 16.01
N ASP A 234 -22.34 -11.00 15.83
CA ASP A 234 -21.97 -12.24 15.16
C ASP A 234 -22.25 -13.45 16.06
N THR A 235 -22.77 -14.52 15.46
CA THR A 235 -23.05 -15.77 16.19
C THR A 235 -21.88 -16.76 16.15
N VAL A 236 -20.92 -16.54 15.25
CA VAL A 236 -19.75 -17.40 15.03
C VAL A 236 -18.46 -16.60 15.21
N ASP A 237 -17.42 -17.26 15.71
CA ASP A 237 -16.15 -16.61 16.06
C ASP A 237 -15.14 -16.55 14.90
N GLU A 238 -15.46 -17.13 13.75
CA GLU A 238 -14.47 -17.46 12.71
C GLU A 238 -14.30 -16.38 11.63
N TYR A 239 -15.31 -15.55 11.36
CA TYR A 239 -15.29 -14.56 10.26
C TYR A 239 -14.68 -13.22 10.67
N ASN A 240 -13.45 -13.25 11.18
CA ASN A 240 -12.65 -12.06 11.48
C ASN A 240 -11.15 -12.31 11.25
N VAL A 241 -10.40 -11.21 11.06
CA VAL A 241 -8.97 -11.23 10.71
C VAL A 241 -8.13 -11.87 11.81
N ALA A 242 -8.41 -11.56 13.07
CA ALA A 242 -7.64 -12.09 14.20
C ALA A 242 -7.77 -13.63 14.30
N PHE A 243 -8.99 -14.17 14.12
CA PHE A 243 -9.21 -15.61 14.08
C PHE A 243 -8.44 -16.26 12.93
N ALA A 244 -8.51 -15.70 11.72
CA ALA A 244 -7.80 -16.23 10.56
C ALA A 244 -6.29 -16.32 10.81
N VAL A 245 -5.66 -15.27 11.33
CA VAL A 245 -4.24 -15.26 11.68
C VAL A 245 -3.92 -16.34 12.71
N GLU A 246 -4.65 -16.38 13.83
CA GLU A 246 -4.43 -17.38 14.88
C GLU A 246 -4.62 -18.81 14.38
N TYR A 247 -5.59 -19.03 13.51
CA TYR A 247 -5.88 -20.32 12.94
C TYR A 247 -4.74 -20.82 12.05
N TRP A 248 -4.21 -19.98 11.16
CA TRP A 248 -3.07 -20.33 10.29
C TRP A 248 -1.77 -20.52 11.08
N LEU A 249 -1.55 -19.75 12.14
CA LEU A 249 -0.42 -19.96 13.06
C LEU A 249 -0.55 -21.29 13.80
N LYS A 250 -1.74 -21.59 14.37
CA LYS A 250 -2.02 -22.85 15.07
C LYS A 250 -1.88 -24.07 14.15
N LYS A 251 -2.18 -23.92 12.87
CA LYS A 251 -1.99 -24.94 11.83
C LYS A 251 -0.53 -25.20 11.47
N GLY A 252 0.41 -24.36 11.92
CA GLY A 252 1.86 -24.61 11.78
C GLY A 252 2.59 -23.65 10.84
N THR A 253 1.98 -22.51 10.46
CA THR A 253 2.69 -21.52 9.63
C THR A 253 3.75 -20.80 10.47
N PRO A 254 5.03 -20.74 10.02
CA PRO A 254 6.04 -19.89 10.65
C PRO A 254 5.62 -18.41 10.59
N LYS A 255 5.73 -17.70 11.72
CA LYS A 255 5.20 -16.32 11.86
C LYS A 255 5.83 -15.37 10.84
N GLU A 256 7.13 -15.48 10.65
CA GLU A 256 7.97 -14.72 9.72
C GLU A 256 7.64 -14.96 8.24
N LYS A 257 6.91 -16.04 7.93
CA LYS A 257 6.40 -16.33 6.59
C LYS A 257 4.94 -15.90 6.42
N LEU A 258 4.21 -15.59 7.48
CA LEU A 258 2.81 -15.19 7.40
C LEU A 258 2.69 -13.69 7.10
N VAL A 259 2.06 -13.33 5.99
CA VAL A 259 1.86 -11.95 5.55
C VAL A 259 0.37 -11.63 5.61
N LEU A 260 0.00 -10.58 6.35
CA LEU A 260 -1.39 -10.21 6.61
C LEU A 260 -2.04 -9.49 5.43
N GLY A 261 -3.10 -10.01 4.84
CA GLY A 261 -3.85 -9.31 3.79
C GLY A 261 -4.72 -8.17 4.31
N LEU A 262 -4.65 -7.04 3.62
CA LEU A 262 -5.37 -5.82 3.89
C LEU A 262 -6.10 -5.38 2.62
N ALA A 263 -7.37 -5.05 2.76
CA ALA A 263 -8.22 -4.65 1.65
C ALA A 263 -8.28 -3.12 1.54
N THR A 264 -8.03 -2.58 0.36
CA THR A 264 -8.32 -1.17 0.00
C THR A 264 -9.68 -1.06 -0.66
N TYR A 265 -10.64 -1.86 -0.21
CA TYR A 265 -12.01 -1.88 -0.70
C TYR A 265 -12.97 -2.33 0.40
N GLY A 266 -14.26 -2.07 0.19
CA GLY A 266 -15.35 -2.52 1.04
C GLY A 266 -16.33 -3.43 0.31
N ARG A 267 -17.06 -4.23 1.08
CA ARG A 267 -18.19 -5.03 0.60
C ARG A 267 -19.49 -4.34 0.99
N SER A 268 -20.41 -4.21 0.03
CA SER A 268 -21.62 -3.42 0.17
C SER A 268 -22.91 -4.24 0.05
N PHE A 269 -23.97 -3.70 0.65
CA PHE A 269 -25.28 -4.32 0.77
C PHE A 269 -26.37 -3.28 0.47
N THR A 270 -27.53 -3.78 0.04
CA THR A 270 -28.77 -3.00 0.01
C THR A 270 -29.64 -3.39 1.20
N LEU A 271 -29.82 -2.49 2.17
CA LEU A 271 -30.68 -2.69 3.35
C LEU A 271 -32.13 -2.93 2.93
N GLN A 272 -32.81 -3.86 3.60
CA GLN A 272 -34.27 -4.04 3.39
C GLN A 272 -35.06 -2.88 4.02
N ASP A 273 -34.61 -2.38 5.17
CA ASP A 273 -35.18 -1.23 5.87
C ASP A 273 -34.05 -0.27 6.25
N PRO A 274 -33.97 0.94 5.65
CA PRO A 274 -32.95 1.95 5.97
C PRO A 274 -32.91 2.40 7.43
N THR A 275 -33.98 2.17 8.20
CA THR A 275 -34.01 2.48 9.64
C THR A 275 -33.24 1.45 10.47
N ILE A 276 -33.09 0.21 9.96
CA ILE A 276 -32.30 -0.88 10.54
C ILE A 276 -30.97 -0.93 9.80
N ARG A 277 -29.97 -0.20 10.30
CA ARG A 277 -28.72 0.11 9.57
C ARG A 277 -27.44 -0.28 10.30
N GLY A 278 -27.56 -1.06 11.36
CA GLY A 278 -26.43 -1.61 12.10
C GLY A 278 -25.76 -2.77 11.35
N VAL A 279 -24.70 -3.30 11.95
CA VAL A 279 -24.13 -4.59 11.56
C VAL A 279 -25.17 -5.69 11.83
N GLY A 280 -25.29 -6.69 10.96
CA GLY A 280 -26.30 -7.75 11.07
C GLY A 280 -27.71 -7.33 10.61
N ALA A 281 -27.88 -6.12 10.06
CA ALA A 281 -29.16 -5.67 9.54
C ALA A 281 -29.62 -6.51 8.33
N PRO A 282 -30.92 -6.79 8.17
CA PRO A 282 -31.43 -7.51 6.99
C PRO A 282 -31.09 -6.80 5.67
N ALA A 283 -30.52 -7.56 4.74
CA ALA A 283 -30.12 -7.09 3.41
C ALA A 283 -30.90 -7.82 2.31
N SER A 284 -31.23 -7.11 1.24
CA SER A 284 -31.90 -7.65 0.04
C SER A 284 -30.92 -8.25 -0.97
N GLY A 285 -29.63 -7.92 -0.84
CA GLY A 285 -28.55 -8.39 -1.70
C GLY A 285 -27.37 -7.42 -1.74
N PRO A 286 -26.53 -7.50 -2.78
CA PRO A 286 -25.39 -6.60 -2.93
C PRO A 286 -25.83 -5.14 -3.05
N GLY A 287 -24.98 -4.23 -2.56
CA GLY A 287 -25.17 -2.80 -2.75
C GLY A 287 -25.05 -2.41 -4.22
N SER A 288 -25.64 -1.27 -4.59
CA SER A 288 -25.51 -0.72 -5.94
C SER A 288 -24.05 -0.52 -6.34
N MET A 289 -23.75 -0.70 -7.63
CA MET A 289 -22.43 -0.46 -8.21
C MET A 289 -21.89 0.94 -7.89
N GLY A 290 -20.57 1.04 -7.71
CA GLY A 290 -19.86 2.31 -7.56
C GLY A 290 -19.77 3.10 -8.87
N SER A 291 -19.29 4.33 -8.77
CA SER A 291 -19.14 5.23 -9.95
C SER A 291 -17.99 4.81 -10.86
N TYR A 292 -17.01 4.09 -10.32
CA TYR A 292 -15.71 3.86 -10.94
C TYR A 292 -15.42 2.38 -11.18
N VAL A 293 -15.90 1.52 -10.28
CA VAL A 293 -15.84 0.07 -10.39
C VAL A 293 -17.28 -0.43 -10.48
N HIS A 294 -17.65 -0.94 -11.65
CA HIS A 294 -19.01 -1.34 -11.97
C HIS A 294 -19.30 -2.78 -11.50
N GLU A 295 -19.07 -3.05 -10.22
CA GLU A 295 -19.35 -4.33 -9.57
C GLU A 295 -20.33 -4.11 -8.41
N ALA A 296 -21.47 -4.81 -8.43
CA ALA A 296 -22.45 -4.72 -7.35
C ALA A 296 -21.89 -5.40 -6.10
N GLY A 297 -22.06 -4.77 -4.93
CA GLY A 297 -21.57 -5.31 -3.66
C GLY A 297 -20.09 -5.02 -3.38
N PHE A 298 -19.42 -4.19 -4.18
CA PHE A 298 -18.01 -3.86 -4.05
C PHE A 298 -17.78 -2.36 -4.27
N LEU A 299 -17.02 -1.71 -3.39
CA LEU A 299 -16.56 -0.33 -3.58
C LEU A 299 -15.06 -0.21 -3.26
N PRO A 300 -14.24 0.43 -4.11
CA PRO A 300 -12.86 0.75 -3.77
C PRO A 300 -12.77 1.84 -2.70
N TYR A 301 -11.66 1.88 -1.96
CA TYR A 301 -11.46 2.84 -0.86
C TYR A 301 -11.62 4.29 -1.33
N PHE A 302 -11.10 4.64 -2.52
CA PHE A 302 -11.24 6.00 -3.04
C PHE A 302 -12.70 6.42 -3.31
N ASP A 303 -13.60 5.51 -3.70
CA ASP A 303 -15.05 5.80 -3.88
C ASP A 303 -15.70 6.03 -2.50
N ILE A 304 -15.38 5.17 -1.53
CA ILE A 304 -15.92 5.29 -0.15
C ILE A 304 -15.45 6.61 0.48
N CYS A 305 -14.17 6.92 0.35
CA CYS A 305 -13.59 8.14 0.87
C CYS A 305 -14.13 9.40 0.19
N GLU A 306 -14.28 9.39 -1.14
CA GLU A 306 -14.91 10.48 -1.89
C GLU A 306 -16.34 10.75 -1.38
N ARG A 307 -17.12 9.69 -1.12
CA ARG A 307 -18.46 9.84 -0.52
C ARG A 307 -18.40 10.53 0.83
N GLN A 308 -17.47 10.13 1.70
CA GLN A 308 -17.34 10.72 3.02
C GLN A 308 -16.98 12.21 2.96
N ILE A 309 -16.05 12.58 2.08
CA ILE A 309 -15.61 13.97 1.86
C ILE A 309 -16.75 14.83 1.34
N ASN A 310 -17.53 14.28 0.41
CA ASN A 310 -18.72 14.92 -0.13
C ASN A 310 -19.94 14.85 0.81
N LYS A 311 -19.76 14.40 2.06
CA LYS A 311 -20.82 14.26 3.08
C LYS A 311 -22.00 13.41 2.60
N ARG A 312 -21.73 12.42 1.74
CA ARG A 312 -22.69 11.44 1.25
C ARG A 312 -22.70 10.23 2.18
N GLY A 313 -23.77 10.10 2.95
CA GLY A 313 -23.93 9.09 3.97
C GLY A 313 -23.25 9.45 5.30
N ILE A 314 -23.42 8.55 6.27
CA ILE A 314 -22.89 8.67 7.63
C ILE A 314 -21.97 7.50 7.89
N THR A 315 -20.76 7.79 8.38
CA THR A 315 -19.80 6.77 8.81
C THR A 315 -19.99 6.46 10.28
N TYR A 316 -20.06 5.16 10.59
CA TYR A 316 -20.13 4.59 11.91
C TYR A 316 -18.92 3.70 12.14
N ARG A 317 -18.68 3.32 13.39
CA ARG A 317 -17.61 2.40 13.77
C ARG A 317 -18.12 1.39 14.77
N ASP A 318 -17.80 0.13 14.53
CA ASP A 318 -17.96 -0.91 15.54
C ASP A 318 -16.66 -0.98 16.37
N GLU A 319 -16.77 -0.59 17.63
CA GLU A 319 -15.65 -0.52 18.56
C GLU A 319 -15.12 -1.90 18.98
N MET A 320 -15.94 -2.95 18.87
CA MET A 320 -15.51 -4.33 19.18
C MET A 320 -14.76 -4.90 17.97
N ALA A 321 -15.33 -4.77 16.78
CA ALA A 321 -14.73 -5.25 15.54
C ALA A 321 -13.53 -4.40 15.06
N LYS A 322 -13.38 -3.17 15.58
CA LYS A 322 -12.38 -2.16 15.18
C LYS A 322 -12.48 -1.74 13.72
N THR A 323 -13.70 -1.76 13.17
CA THR A 323 -13.93 -1.57 11.73
C THR A 323 -15.07 -0.58 11.46
N PRO A 324 -14.91 0.34 10.49
CA PRO A 324 -15.95 1.28 10.12
C PRO A 324 -16.96 0.69 9.12
N TYR A 325 -18.12 1.33 9.04
CA TYR A 325 -19.07 1.16 7.94
C TYR A 325 -19.73 2.50 7.60
N LEU A 326 -20.17 2.65 6.35
CA LEU A 326 -20.88 3.83 5.87
C LEU A 326 -22.30 3.46 5.43
N VAL A 327 -23.26 4.33 5.77
CA VAL A 327 -24.67 4.18 5.39
C VAL A 327 -25.15 5.43 4.63
N ASP A 328 -25.71 5.24 3.45
CA ASP A 328 -26.31 6.28 2.60
C ASP A 328 -27.69 5.81 2.10
N GLY A 329 -28.75 6.22 2.81
CA GLY A 329 -30.10 5.67 2.58
C GLY A 329 -30.12 4.16 2.80
N SER A 330 -30.50 3.40 1.76
CA SER A 330 -30.47 1.92 1.79
C SER A 330 -29.10 1.32 1.50
N PHE A 331 -28.12 2.12 1.07
CA PHE A 331 -26.78 1.64 0.76
C PHE A 331 -25.97 1.49 2.06
N TRP A 332 -25.35 0.33 2.26
CA TRP A 332 -24.49 0.03 3.40
C TRP A 332 -23.16 -0.54 2.90
N VAL A 333 -22.01 -0.08 3.41
CA VAL A 333 -20.70 -0.64 3.06
C VAL A 333 -19.81 -0.78 4.28
N GLY A 334 -19.27 -1.98 4.50
CA GLY A 334 -18.27 -2.28 5.51
C GLY A 334 -16.89 -2.27 4.85
N PHE A 335 -15.96 -1.50 5.39
CA PHE A 335 -14.68 -1.19 4.73
C PHE A 335 -13.56 -0.96 5.75
N ASP A 336 -12.34 -0.82 5.24
CA ASP A 336 -11.19 -0.40 6.03
C ASP A 336 -10.88 1.08 5.81
N ASP A 337 -10.63 1.81 6.90
CA ASP A 337 -10.06 3.15 6.86
C ASP A 337 -8.64 3.14 7.42
N ARG A 338 -8.00 4.32 7.42
CA ARG A 338 -6.64 4.49 7.94
C ARG A 338 -6.51 3.97 9.38
N LEU A 339 -7.50 4.19 10.25
CA LEU A 339 -7.43 3.72 11.63
C LEU A 339 -7.53 2.19 11.73
N SER A 340 -8.49 1.56 11.04
CA SER A 340 -8.61 0.10 11.11
C SER A 340 -7.40 -0.61 10.52
N ILE A 341 -6.80 -0.06 9.46
CA ILE A 341 -5.54 -0.55 8.90
C ILE A 341 -4.40 -0.42 9.90
N TYR A 342 -4.21 0.76 10.50
CA TYR A 342 -3.19 0.98 11.53
C TYR A 342 -3.35 -0.02 12.70
N THR A 343 -4.58 -0.21 13.18
CA THR A 343 -4.87 -1.15 14.27
C THR A 343 -4.54 -2.59 13.88
N LYS A 344 -4.91 -3.04 12.67
CA LYS A 344 -4.56 -4.38 12.17
C LYS A 344 -3.05 -4.58 12.08
N VAL A 345 -2.32 -3.61 11.51
CA VAL A 345 -0.87 -3.69 11.36
C VAL A 345 -0.18 -3.75 12.72
N THR A 346 -0.57 -2.89 13.66
CA THR A 346 0.06 -2.86 14.99
C THR A 346 -0.30 -4.07 15.86
N GLU A 347 -1.57 -4.48 15.89
CA GLU A 347 -2.03 -5.58 16.75
C GLU A 347 -1.71 -6.97 16.22
N LEU A 348 -1.69 -7.14 14.89
CA LEU A 348 -1.43 -8.43 14.28
C LEU A 348 -0.01 -8.53 13.74
N VAL A 349 0.43 -7.63 12.87
CA VAL A 349 1.75 -7.76 12.22
C VAL A 349 2.88 -7.52 13.23
N ILE A 350 2.91 -6.35 13.86
CA ILE A 350 4.01 -5.95 14.75
C ILE A 350 3.97 -6.75 16.05
N LYS A 351 2.83 -6.73 16.76
CA LYS A 351 2.73 -7.39 18.08
C LYS A 351 2.88 -8.91 18.01
N LYS A 352 2.45 -9.57 16.93
CA LYS A 352 2.64 -11.03 16.77
C LYS A 352 3.91 -11.39 16.00
N GLN A 353 4.68 -10.41 15.53
CA GLN A 353 5.91 -10.59 14.75
C GLN A 353 5.66 -11.41 13.48
N LEU A 354 4.62 -11.04 12.74
CA LEU A 354 4.33 -11.64 11.44
C LEU A 354 5.33 -11.15 10.39
N GLY A 355 5.42 -11.86 9.26
CA GLY A 355 6.34 -11.56 8.17
C GLY A 355 6.08 -10.24 7.43
N GLY A 356 4.90 -9.63 7.60
CA GLY A 356 4.57 -8.34 6.99
C GLY A 356 3.08 -8.17 6.69
N ALA A 357 2.78 -7.26 5.76
CA ALA A 357 1.44 -6.98 5.27
C ALA A 357 1.37 -7.09 3.74
N MET A 358 0.22 -7.55 3.25
CA MET A 358 -0.18 -7.66 1.86
C MET A 358 -1.34 -6.70 1.60
N LEU A 359 -1.35 -6.03 0.44
CA LEU A 359 -2.36 -5.06 0.06
C LEU A 359 -3.08 -5.51 -1.22
N TRP A 360 -4.39 -5.76 -1.10
CA TRP A 360 -5.28 -5.96 -2.24
C TRP A 360 -6.25 -4.78 -2.36
N ALA A 361 -6.09 -3.88 -3.33
CA ALA A 361 -5.00 -3.77 -4.30
C ALA A 361 -4.56 -2.29 -4.45
N LEU A 362 -3.40 -2.06 -5.06
CA LEU A 362 -2.86 -0.70 -5.25
C LEU A 362 -3.86 0.23 -5.95
N ASP A 363 -4.53 -0.30 -6.96
CA ASP A 363 -5.48 0.43 -7.80
C ASP A 363 -6.84 0.73 -7.14
N PHE A 364 -7.08 0.20 -5.93
CA PHE A 364 -8.26 0.53 -5.12
C PHE A 364 -7.96 1.52 -3.99
N ASP A 365 -6.68 1.74 -3.66
CA ASP A 365 -6.27 2.85 -2.78
C ASP A 365 -6.44 4.19 -3.51
N ASP A 366 -6.38 5.30 -2.78
CA ASP A 366 -6.45 6.63 -3.38
C ASP A 366 -5.09 7.07 -3.95
N PHE A 367 -4.70 6.46 -5.07
CA PHE A 367 -3.45 6.76 -5.78
C PHE A 367 -3.40 8.16 -6.42
N ARG A 368 -4.52 8.91 -6.39
CA ARG A 368 -4.63 10.26 -6.97
C ARG A 368 -4.87 11.38 -5.95
N ASN A 369 -4.85 11.07 -4.66
CA ASN A 369 -5.12 12.04 -3.60
C ASN A 369 -6.51 12.72 -3.74
N ILE A 370 -7.52 11.97 -4.16
CA ILE A 370 -8.93 12.41 -4.13
C ILE A 370 -9.35 12.72 -2.69
N CYS A 371 -8.79 12.00 -1.73
CA CYS A 371 -9.13 12.05 -0.33
C CYS A 371 -8.51 13.22 0.46
N GLY A 372 -7.51 13.91 -0.10
CA GLY A 372 -6.75 14.93 0.62
C GLY A 372 -5.77 14.38 1.68
N TYR A 373 -5.43 13.09 1.61
CA TYR A 373 -4.46 12.44 2.51
C TYR A 373 -3.07 12.21 1.87
N GLY A 374 -2.85 12.72 0.66
CA GLY A 374 -1.75 12.30 -0.21
C GLY A 374 -2.13 11.11 -1.08
N ALA A 375 -1.29 10.78 -2.07
CA ALA A 375 -1.44 9.57 -2.85
C ALA A 375 -1.17 8.33 -1.99
N TYR A 376 -1.87 7.23 -2.26
CA TYR A 376 -1.74 5.94 -1.54
C TYR A 376 -1.84 6.08 -0.02
N PRO A 377 -2.90 6.70 0.53
CA PRO A 377 -2.97 6.97 1.97
C PRO A 377 -3.04 5.72 2.84
N ILE A 378 -3.51 4.58 2.32
CA ILE A 378 -3.50 3.30 3.02
C ILE A 378 -2.12 2.64 2.87
N GLY A 379 -1.59 2.55 1.65
CA GLY A 379 -0.26 1.98 1.38
C GLY A 379 0.86 2.70 2.14
N ASN A 380 0.88 4.03 2.10
CA ASN A 380 1.88 4.84 2.79
C ASN A 380 1.78 4.71 4.31
N LEU A 381 0.58 4.55 4.85
CA LEU A 381 0.40 4.30 6.28
C LEU A 381 0.98 2.95 6.68
N ILE A 382 0.74 1.90 5.91
CA ILE A 382 1.32 0.56 6.14
C ILE A 382 2.85 0.66 6.09
N ASN A 383 3.39 1.30 5.04
CA ASN A 383 4.82 1.48 4.86
C ASN A 383 5.45 2.20 6.06
N ALA A 384 4.94 3.38 6.41
CA ALA A 384 5.45 4.19 7.52
C ALA A 384 5.35 3.46 8.88
N THR A 385 4.24 2.74 9.12
CA THR A 385 4.03 2.03 10.40
C THR A 385 5.03 0.87 10.55
N LEU A 386 5.25 0.09 9.49
CA LEU A 386 6.19 -1.03 9.52
C LEU A 386 7.65 -0.57 9.54
N ALA A 387 8.00 0.46 8.77
CA ALA A 387 9.34 1.04 8.77
C ALA A 387 9.70 1.66 10.14
N ALA A 388 8.74 2.33 10.80
CA ALA A 388 8.95 2.82 12.16
C ALA A 388 9.20 1.66 13.14
N ALA A 389 8.42 0.57 13.03
CA ALA A 389 8.59 -0.61 13.88
C ALA A 389 9.97 -1.29 13.68
N GLU A 390 10.47 -1.35 12.45
CA GLU A 390 11.84 -1.79 12.12
C GLU A 390 12.91 -0.95 12.83
N MET A 391 12.66 0.36 12.99
CA MET A 391 13.51 1.29 13.71
C MET A 391 13.30 1.31 15.24
N GLY A 392 12.40 0.47 15.77
CA GLY A 392 12.03 0.48 17.18
C GLY A 392 11.23 1.72 17.61
N VAL A 393 10.62 2.42 16.66
CA VAL A 393 9.79 3.61 16.85
C VAL A 393 8.32 3.24 16.63
N SER A 394 7.40 3.99 17.26
CA SER A 394 5.96 3.85 17.01
C SER A 394 5.41 5.08 16.28
N VAL A 395 4.54 4.84 15.31
CA VAL A 395 3.74 5.90 14.66
C VAL A 395 2.49 6.13 15.51
N SER A 396 2.03 7.38 15.63
CA SER A 396 0.77 7.67 16.32
C SER A 396 -0.44 7.16 15.51
N PRO A 397 -1.52 6.70 16.17
CA PRO A 397 -2.73 6.29 15.47
C PRO A 397 -3.28 7.45 14.61
N PRO A 398 -3.68 7.21 13.35
CA PRO A 398 -4.27 8.24 12.52
C PRO A 398 -5.65 8.66 13.07
N PRO A 399 -6.05 9.93 12.86
CA PRO A 399 -7.37 10.39 13.30
C PRO A 399 -8.47 9.67 12.52
N THR A 400 -9.63 9.48 13.17
CA THR A 400 -10.85 8.99 12.52
C THR A 400 -11.55 10.06 11.69
N LYS A 401 -11.22 11.34 11.91
CA LYS A 401 -11.83 12.45 11.16
C LYS A 401 -11.17 12.58 9.79
N ILE A 402 -12.03 12.75 8.80
CA ILE A 402 -11.62 13.01 7.43
C ILE A 402 -11.30 14.50 7.28
N PRO A 403 -10.21 14.86 6.58
CA PRO A 403 -9.89 16.24 6.26
C PRO A 403 -11.10 16.94 5.66
N ALA A 404 -11.27 18.22 5.99
CA ALA A 404 -12.23 19.04 5.26
C ALA A 404 -11.79 19.09 3.78
N ALA A 405 -12.71 18.80 2.88
CA ALA A 405 -12.45 18.78 1.44
C ALA A 405 -11.84 20.12 0.99
N THR A 406 -10.58 20.13 0.54
CA THR A 406 -10.08 21.17 -0.35
C THR A 406 -10.37 20.72 -1.78
N LEU A 407 -11.65 20.78 -2.18
CA LEU A 407 -12.00 20.58 -3.58
C LEU A 407 -11.39 21.75 -4.40
N PRO A 408 -10.63 21.49 -5.47
CA PRO A 408 -10.41 22.50 -6.50
C PRO A 408 -11.77 22.93 -7.08
N PRO A 409 -11.96 24.19 -7.50
CA PRO A 409 -13.21 24.62 -8.11
C PRO A 409 -13.50 23.78 -9.35
N VAL A 410 -14.65 23.10 -9.35
CA VAL A 410 -15.21 22.48 -10.57
C VAL A 410 -15.78 23.62 -11.42
N THR A 411 -14.92 24.27 -12.21
CA THR A 411 -15.36 25.05 -13.38
C THR A 411 -15.06 24.23 -14.61
N GLY A 412 -16.06 23.51 -15.10
CA GLY A 412 -15.93 22.65 -16.26
C GLY A 412 -17.27 22.20 -16.79
N HIS A 413 -18.16 23.14 -17.11
CA HIS A 413 -19.20 22.87 -18.11
C HIS A 413 -18.51 22.62 -19.46
N TYR A 414 -18.25 21.36 -19.78
CA TYR A 414 -17.90 20.95 -21.14
C TYR A 414 -19.13 21.11 -22.02
N THR A 415 -19.18 22.19 -22.80
CA THR A 415 -19.94 22.21 -24.04
C THR A 415 -19.01 21.72 -25.16
N PRO A 416 -19.45 20.82 -26.05
CA PRO A 416 -18.63 20.39 -27.17
C PRO A 416 -18.73 21.46 -28.27
N ASN A 417 -17.61 22.04 -28.68
CA ASN A 417 -17.56 22.76 -29.96
C ASN A 417 -16.23 22.48 -30.68
N PRO A 418 -16.24 22.34 -32.03
CA PRO A 418 -15.20 21.70 -32.79
C PRO A 418 -14.15 22.70 -33.32
N ASN A 419 -12.98 22.14 -33.57
CA ASN A 419 -11.90 22.63 -34.42
C ASN A 419 -10.97 23.73 -33.83
N PRO A 420 -9.64 23.54 -33.86
CA PRO A 420 -8.68 24.53 -33.42
C PRO A 420 -8.30 25.47 -34.56
N ASN A 421 -8.19 26.77 -34.29
CA ASN A 421 -7.38 27.68 -35.09
C ASN A 421 -6.54 28.59 -34.17
N PRO A 422 -5.25 28.80 -34.45
CA PRO A 422 -4.32 29.50 -33.57
C PRO A 422 -4.31 31.00 -33.86
N ASN A 423 -4.32 31.82 -32.80
CA ASN A 423 -3.70 33.16 -32.76
C ASN A 423 -4.04 33.85 -31.43
N THR A 424 -3.02 34.15 -30.64
CA THR A 424 -3.10 35.17 -29.59
C THR A 424 -1.87 36.05 -29.69
N ASN A 425 -2.10 37.33 -30.00
CA ASN A 425 -1.11 38.39 -29.94
C ASN A 425 -1.00 38.97 -28.52
N PRO A 426 0.11 39.65 -28.19
CA PRO A 426 0.48 40.04 -26.82
C PRO A 426 -0.06 41.42 -26.43
N ILE A 427 -0.31 41.62 -25.15
CA ILE A 427 -0.52 42.95 -24.55
C ILE A 427 0.60 43.17 -23.54
N GLY A 428 1.43 44.18 -23.82
CA GLY A 428 2.45 44.70 -22.92
C GLY A 428 1.90 45.75 -21.95
N GLY A 429 2.60 45.89 -20.83
CA GLY A 429 2.46 46.94 -19.83
C GLY A 429 3.65 46.87 -18.89
N GLY A 430 4.68 47.67 -19.16
CA GLY A 430 5.99 47.56 -18.52
C GLY A 430 6.17 48.32 -17.20
N SER A 431 7.17 47.87 -16.44
CA SER A 431 8.15 48.70 -15.72
C SER A 431 9.29 47.83 -15.18
N GLU A 432 10.52 48.11 -15.61
CA GLU A 432 11.81 47.73 -14.99
C GLU A 432 12.22 46.24 -14.85
N GLY A 433 11.67 45.31 -15.65
CA GLY A 433 12.15 43.91 -15.75
C GLY A 433 12.72 43.50 -17.13
N ASP A 434 12.67 44.41 -18.11
CA ASP A 434 12.55 44.06 -19.54
C ASP A 434 13.85 43.69 -20.27
N THR A 435 14.95 43.44 -19.56
CA THR A 435 16.23 43.03 -20.18
C THR A 435 16.77 41.70 -19.66
N PHE A 436 16.03 40.99 -18.80
CA PHE A 436 16.48 39.71 -18.26
C PHE A 436 16.72 38.67 -19.36
N CYS A 437 15.73 38.46 -20.24
CA CYS A 437 15.83 37.49 -21.34
C CYS A 437 16.72 37.97 -22.50
N SER A 438 17.07 39.26 -22.58
CA SER A 438 18.08 39.75 -23.54
C SER A 438 19.51 39.36 -23.13
N GLN A 439 19.73 38.95 -21.88
CA GLN A 439 21.04 38.57 -21.33
C GLN A 439 21.13 37.08 -20.98
N HIS A 440 20.05 36.32 -21.16
CA HIS A 440 19.97 34.90 -20.81
C HIS A 440 19.42 34.10 -22.01
N PRO A 441 19.96 32.90 -22.30
CA PRO A 441 19.41 32.04 -23.35
C PRO A 441 17.94 31.65 -23.13
N ASP A 442 17.30 31.08 -24.15
CA ASP A 442 15.98 30.46 -24.01
C ASP A 442 16.00 29.40 -22.90
N GLY A 443 15.07 29.49 -21.96
CA GLY A 443 15.10 28.67 -20.75
C GLY A 443 14.09 29.12 -19.70
N MET A 444 14.02 28.36 -18.61
CA MET A 444 13.20 28.69 -17.44
C MET A 444 14.10 29.08 -16.27
N TYR A 445 13.87 30.26 -15.72
CA TYR A 445 14.70 30.92 -14.71
C TYR A 445 13.89 31.24 -13.48
N GLN A 446 14.55 31.27 -12.32
CA GLN A 446 13.91 31.63 -11.07
C GLN A 446 13.41 33.08 -11.11
N HIS A 447 12.20 33.31 -10.61
CA HIS A 447 11.70 34.66 -10.42
C HIS A 447 12.40 35.35 -9.24
N SER A 448 12.82 36.60 -9.42
CA SER A 448 13.74 37.31 -8.51
C SER A 448 13.13 37.69 -7.16
N VAL A 449 11.79 37.73 -7.06
CA VAL A 449 11.06 38.20 -5.87
C VAL A 449 9.93 37.26 -5.42
N ASP A 450 9.61 36.20 -6.16
CA ASP A 450 8.49 35.29 -5.85
C ASP A 450 8.83 33.85 -6.20
N CYS A 451 9.05 33.01 -5.20
CA CYS A 451 9.41 31.60 -5.37
C CYS A 451 8.31 30.76 -6.04
N SER A 452 7.06 31.20 -5.98
CA SER A 452 5.94 30.53 -6.62
C SER A 452 5.83 30.81 -8.11
N LYS A 453 6.76 31.61 -8.66
CA LYS A 453 6.81 31.99 -10.07
C LYS A 453 8.15 31.69 -10.71
N TYR A 454 8.15 31.65 -12.03
CA TYR A 454 9.35 31.53 -12.85
C TYR A 454 9.24 32.33 -14.13
N ILE A 455 10.40 32.65 -14.68
CA ILE A 455 10.55 33.41 -15.91
C ILE A 455 10.90 32.44 -17.03
N ARG A 456 10.10 32.39 -18.09
CA ARG A 456 10.43 31.66 -19.31
C ARG A 456 10.91 32.66 -20.37
N CYS A 457 12.16 32.53 -20.77
CA CYS A 457 12.73 33.29 -21.87
C CYS A 457 12.54 32.53 -23.20
N VAL A 458 12.01 33.21 -24.21
CA VAL A 458 11.91 32.70 -25.58
C VAL A 458 12.34 33.81 -26.54
N GLY A 459 13.53 33.68 -27.12
CA GLY A 459 14.23 34.81 -27.74
C GLY A 459 14.58 35.86 -26.69
N GLU A 460 14.38 37.14 -27.04
CA GLU A 460 14.57 38.26 -26.11
C GLU A 460 13.32 38.56 -25.27
N GLU A 461 12.23 37.80 -25.47
CA GLU A 461 10.95 38.02 -24.80
C GLU A 461 10.82 37.24 -23.48
N MET A 462 10.28 37.94 -22.47
CA MET A 462 10.11 37.45 -21.11
C MET A 462 8.65 37.06 -20.85
N PHE A 463 8.43 35.82 -20.40
CA PHE A 463 7.12 35.31 -20.01
C PHE A 463 7.13 34.88 -18.54
N GLU A 464 6.41 35.61 -17.68
CA GLU A 464 6.18 35.19 -16.29
C GLU A 464 5.16 34.04 -16.25
N GLN A 465 5.41 33.03 -15.43
CA GLN A 465 4.55 31.85 -15.25
C GLN A 465 4.44 31.53 -13.76
N ASP A 466 3.25 31.13 -13.34
CA ASP A 466 3.02 30.63 -11.98
C ASP A 466 3.32 29.12 -11.91
N CYS A 467 3.94 28.68 -10.82
CA CYS A 467 3.97 27.27 -10.48
C CYS A 467 2.57 26.78 -10.08
N PRO A 468 2.29 25.47 -10.21
CA PRO A 468 1.09 24.88 -9.63
C PRO A 468 0.95 25.25 -8.14
N PRO A 469 -0.28 25.41 -7.62
CA PRO A 469 -0.49 25.84 -6.25
C PRO A 469 0.34 25.04 -5.24
N SER A 470 0.97 25.77 -4.30
CA SER A 470 1.85 25.23 -3.25
C SER A 470 3.22 24.69 -3.69
N LEU A 471 3.58 24.79 -4.98
CA LEU A 471 4.93 24.49 -5.46
C LEU A 471 5.75 25.77 -5.64
N VAL A 472 7.08 25.63 -5.60
CA VAL A 472 8.05 26.69 -5.90
C VAL A 472 8.97 26.27 -7.03
N PHE A 473 9.52 27.22 -7.76
CA PHE A 473 10.34 26.91 -8.95
C PHE A 473 11.76 26.50 -8.58
N ASP A 474 12.14 25.28 -8.97
CA ASP A 474 13.49 24.75 -8.93
C ASP A 474 14.27 25.15 -10.18
N ALA A 475 15.18 26.11 -10.05
CA ALA A 475 16.04 26.56 -11.14
C ALA A 475 17.09 25.54 -11.57
N VAL A 476 17.46 24.58 -10.70
CA VAL A 476 18.44 23.54 -11.02
C VAL A 476 17.85 22.50 -11.95
N ASN A 477 16.60 22.10 -11.70
CA ASN A 477 15.89 21.09 -12.47
C ASN A 477 14.88 21.68 -13.47
N SER A 478 14.80 23.02 -13.54
CA SER A 478 13.88 23.79 -14.40
C SER A 478 12.42 23.32 -14.30
N ARG A 479 11.92 23.11 -13.07
CA ARG A 479 10.57 22.60 -12.80
C ARG A 479 10.01 23.15 -11.49
N CYS A 480 8.70 23.15 -11.33
CA CYS A 480 8.09 23.42 -10.03
C CYS A 480 8.16 22.18 -9.15
N ASP A 481 8.67 22.32 -7.94
CA ASP A 481 8.84 21.26 -6.96
C ASP A 481 8.40 21.77 -5.57
N TRP A 482 8.37 20.89 -4.58
CA TRP A 482 7.99 21.28 -3.23
C TRP A 482 9.06 22.16 -2.58
N ASP A 483 8.66 23.07 -1.70
CA ASP A 483 9.54 24.04 -1.03
C ASP A 483 10.69 23.39 -0.23
N TYR A 484 10.48 22.20 0.32
CA TYR A 484 11.52 21.44 1.02
C TYR A 484 12.58 20.82 0.08
N ASN A 485 12.31 20.73 -1.22
CA ASN A 485 13.26 20.26 -2.24
C ASN A 485 14.01 21.40 -2.93
N VAL A 486 13.57 22.66 -2.76
CA VAL A 486 14.04 23.80 -3.55
C VAL A 486 14.68 24.88 -2.67
N LYS A 487 15.93 25.24 -2.98
CA LYS A 487 16.61 26.38 -2.37
C LYS A 487 16.25 27.69 -3.08
N CYS A 488 15.03 28.16 -2.90
CA CYS A 488 14.63 29.43 -3.47
C CYS A 488 15.30 30.61 -2.74
N THR A 489 15.94 31.50 -3.52
CA THR A 489 16.62 32.70 -3.00
C THR A 489 16.02 33.94 -3.67
N ILE A 490 15.43 34.85 -2.90
CA ILE A 490 14.79 36.08 -3.41
C ILE A 490 15.59 37.34 -3.02
N LEU A 491 15.58 38.35 -3.89
CA LEU A 491 16.20 39.66 -3.62
C LEU A 491 15.16 40.61 -3.03
N ILE A 492 15.30 40.99 -1.76
CA ILE A 492 14.44 41.99 -1.13
C ILE A 492 15.06 43.38 -1.35
N GLN A 493 14.49 44.18 -2.26
CA GLN A 493 14.88 45.59 -2.40
C GLN A 493 14.23 46.44 -1.30
N GLY A 494 15.01 46.75 -0.24
CA GLY A 494 14.50 47.64 0.80
C GLY A 494 15.26 47.63 2.12
N THR A 495 16.58 47.78 2.13
CA THR A 495 17.41 48.40 3.20
C THR A 495 18.88 48.22 2.81
N LYS A 496 19.76 49.14 3.24
CA LYS A 496 21.19 49.16 2.87
C LYS A 496 21.97 47.96 3.46
N SER A 497 21.72 46.75 3.00
CA SER A 497 22.55 45.55 3.15
C SER A 497 21.95 44.45 2.27
N ASN A 498 22.73 43.89 1.33
CA ASN A 498 22.32 42.69 0.59
C ASN A 498 22.27 41.51 1.57
N VAL A 499 21.07 41.13 2.04
CA VAL A 499 20.87 39.95 2.88
C VAL A 499 20.11 38.89 2.09
N ILE A 500 20.69 37.70 2.04
CA ILE A 500 20.19 36.51 1.35
C ILE A 500 19.34 35.71 2.37
N TYR A 501 18.09 35.39 2.03
CA TYR A 501 17.21 34.56 2.88
C TYR A 501 16.79 33.27 2.17
N SER A 502 16.75 32.17 2.92
CA SER A 502 16.26 30.85 2.54
C SER A 502 14.82 30.65 3.03
N THR A 503 14.03 29.84 2.32
CA THR A 503 12.62 29.51 2.65
C THR A 503 12.41 28.94 4.05
N THR A 504 13.47 28.44 4.69
CA THR A 504 13.46 27.96 6.09
C THR A 504 13.34 29.05 7.15
N ASP A 505 13.58 30.33 6.84
CA ASP A 505 13.66 31.39 7.86
C ASP A 505 12.38 32.26 7.99
N ILE A 506 11.45 32.16 7.03
CA ILE A 506 10.27 33.07 6.94
C ILE A 506 9.22 32.76 8.03
N SER A 507 9.20 31.55 8.60
CA SER A 507 8.27 31.20 9.69
C SER A 507 8.62 31.82 11.05
N SER A 508 9.78 32.48 11.17
CA SER A 508 10.27 33.04 12.44
C SER A 508 10.00 34.53 12.65
N ILE A 509 9.51 35.24 11.63
CA ILE A 509 9.39 36.72 11.65
C ILE A 509 8.00 37.21 12.09
N ASN A 510 6.96 36.38 12.00
CA ASN A 510 5.56 36.83 12.18
C ASN A 510 5.02 36.83 13.62
N ASN A 511 5.83 36.59 14.65
CA ASN A 511 5.38 36.70 16.05
C ASN A 511 6.28 37.64 16.87
N SER A 512 6.19 38.95 16.59
CA SER A 512 6.69 39.96 17.53
C SER A 512 5.77 41.18 17.64
N THR A 513 4.84 41.13 18.59
CA THR A 513 4.27 42.33 19.22
C THR A 513 4.15 42.13 20.73
N LYS A 514 4.87 42.99 21.47
CA LYS A 514 4.97 43.13 22.95
C LYS A 514 3.58 43.40 23.59
N SER A 515 3.30 43.12 24.87
CA SER A 515 3.89 43.69 26.11
C SER A 515 3.17 43.11 27.39
N PRO A 516 3.42 43.52 28.66
CA PRO A 516 4.37 42.91 29.62
C PRO A 516 3.78 42.42 30.99
N MET A 517 4.62 41.69 31.74
CA MET A 517 4.69 41.49 33.22
C MET A 517 3.46 41.03 34.04
N ASN A 518 3.58 39.88 34.73
CA ASN A 518 3.83 39.90 36.19
C ASN A 518 4.30 38.54 36.77
N THR A 519 5.17 38.65 37.76
CA THR A 519 5.88 37.61 38.52
C THR A 519 5.03 36.93 39.61
N SER A 520 5.25 35.64 39.89
CA SER A 520 5.58 35.15 41.25
C SER A 520 5.86 33.63 41.31
N TYR A 521 6.79 33.32 42.20
CA TYR A 521 7.43 32.06 42.57
C TYR A 521 6.49 30.90 42.98
N HIS A 522 6.92 29.65 42.78
CA HIS A 522 7.19 28.74 43.91
C HIS A 522 8.08 27.54 43.54
N ILE A 523 8.87 27.15 44.54
CA ILE A 523 10.03 26.26 44.56
C ILE A 523 9.64 24.78 44.64
N ALA A 524 10.46 23.95 44.01
CA ALA A 524 10.39 22.49 44.01
C ALA A 524 10.85 21.86 45.34
N SER A 525 10.22 20.72 45.68
CA SER A 525 10.68 19.76 46.70
C SER A 525 10.41 18.31 46.24
N CYS A 526 11.47 17.51 46.26
CA CYS A 526 11.65 16.06 46.00
C CYS A 526 10.85 15.15 46.99
N PRO A 527 10.96 13.78 47.04
CA PRO A 527 11.85 12.86 46.31
C PRO A 527 11.31 11.45 45.89
N SER A 528 12.20 10.78 45.15
CA SER A 528 12.44 9.36 44.85
C SER A 528 12.01 8.25 45.83
N LEU A 529 11.58 7.11 45.26
CA LEU A 529 11.75 5.76 45.81
C LEU A 529 12.27 4.84 44.69
N PHE A 530 13.43 4.20 44.88
CA PHE A 530 13.71 2.80 44.54
C PHE A 530 15.13 2.45 45.01
N ILE A 531 15.22 1.65 46.08
CA ILE A 531 16.42 0.92 46.52
C ILE A 531 15.96 -0.53 46.76
N ILE A 532 16.96 -1.42 46.81
CA ILE A 532 17.03 -2.84 47.25
C ILE A 532 16.67 -3.86 46.14
N TYR A 533 17.51 -4.82 45.71
CA TYR A 533 18.53 -5.62 46.40
C TYR A 533 19.71 -6.05 45.50
N CYS A 534 20.94 -5.98 46.06
CA CYS A 534 22.08 -6.81 45.69
C CYS A 534 21.96 -8.18 46.39
N PHE A 535 22.31 -9.27 45.70
CA PHE A 535 22.71 -10.51 46.35
C PHE A 535 24.01 -11.05 45.73
N ILE A 536 25.02 -11.12 46.60
CA ILE A 536 26.28 -11.82 46.44
C ILE A 536 26.03 -13.30 46.76
N PHE A 537 26.55 -14.21 45.94
CA PHE A 537 26.92 -15.56 46.39
C PHE A 537 28.21 -15.99 45.68
N SER A 538 29.29 -15.95 46.45
CA SER A 538 30.48 -16.78 46.25
C SER A 538 30.48 -17.79 47.38
N PHE A 539 30.69 -19.10 47.12
CA PHE A 539 31.53 -19.97 47.96
C PHE A 539 31.79 -21.34 47.27
N PHE A 540 33.07 -21.53 46.92
CA PHE A 540 33.93 -22.72 46.95
C PHE A 540 33.39 -24.15 46.74
N CYS A 541 34.07 -24.88 45.84
CA CYS A 541 34.86 -26.07 46.21
C CYS A 541 35.91 -26.43 45.14
N LEU A 542 37.15 -26.59 45.63
CA LEU A 542 38.33 -27.36 45.14
C LEU A 542 38.91 -27.11 43.75
#